data_AF-A0A3M1MYP4-F1
#
_entry.id   AF-A0A3M1MYP4-F1
#
_cell.length_a   1.000
_cell.length_b   1.000
_cell.length_c   1.000
_cell.angle_alpha   90.00
_cell.angle_beta   90.00
_cell.angle_gamma   90.00
#
_symmetry.space_group_name_H-M   'P 1'
#
loop_
_entity.id
_entity.type
_entity.pdbx_description
1 polymer ?
#
loop_
_entity_poly.entity_id
_entity_poly.type
_entity_poly.pdbx_seq_one_letter_code
_entity_poly.pdbx_strand_id
1 'polypeptide(L)'
;MADLPPRFWLIKGLAPMPALALLAKSEPPETLDHHTLEVWKRFWAFWRRHGSPTRSLEEALAVAAFVHDLGKAHPHFQKRLTVQH
;
A
#
# COMPACT_ATOMS: atom_id res chain seq x y z
N MET A 1 14.36 -8.77 -19.30
CA MET A 1 14.12 -9.41 -17.98
C MET A 1 13.54 -8.32 -17.10
N ALA A 2 12.31 -8.48 -16.60
CA ALA A 2 11.68 -7.46 -15.76
C ALA A 2 12.13 -7.67 -14.31
N ASP A 3 12.84 -6.67 -13.76
CA ASP A 3 13.27 -6.68 -12.37
C ASP A 3 12.05 -6.50 -11.45
N LEU A 4 11.73 -7.56 -10.71
CA LEU A 4 10.76 -7.52 -9.62
C LEU A 4 11.36 -6.72 -8.44
N PRO A 5 10.57 -5.91 -7.72
CA PRO A 5 11.07 -5.18 -6.55
C PRO A 5 11.55 -6.15 -5.47
N PRO A 6 12.50 -5.72 -4.61
CA PRO A 6 13.16 -6.58 -3.64
C PRO A 6 12.14 -7.31 -2.77
N ARG A 7 12.30 -8.63 -2.72
CA ARG A 7 11.55 -9.55 -1.86
C ARG A 7 11.60 -9.04 -0.42
N PHE A 8 10.51 -8.42 0.05
CA PHE A 8 10.28 -8.28 1.48
C PHE A 8 10.17 -9.69 2.05
N TRP A 9 11.17 -10.06 2.83
CA TRP A 9 11.39 -11.41 3.32
C TRP A 9 10.21 -11.89 4.15
N LEU A 10 9.77 -13.12 3.84
CA LEU A 10 9.00 -13.96 4.74
C LEU A 10 9.66 -14.00 6.11
N ILE A 11 9.00 -13.45 7.12
CA ILE A 11 9.27 -13.79 8.51
C ILE A 11 8.80 -15.24 8.69
N LYS A 12 9.73 -16.20 8.55
CA LYS A 12 9.48 -17.60 8.93
C LYS A 12 9.30 -17.65 10.44
N GLY A 13 8.08 -17.88 10.90
CA GLY A 13 7.78 -18.13 12.33
C GLY A 13 6.54 -17.45 12.87
N LEU A 14 5.94 -16.51 12.15
CA LEU A 14 4.59 -16.07 12.47
C LEU A 14 3.62 -17.05 11.83
N ALA A 15 2.79 -17.71 12.63
CA ALA A 15 1.55 -18.29 12.11
C ALA A 15 0.91 -17.21 11.22
N PRO A 16 0.47 -17.52 9.98
CA PRO A 16 -0.20 -16.53 9.17
C PRO A 16 -1.40 -16.04 9.97
N MET A 17 -1.30 -14.85 10.55
CA MET A 17 -2.50 -14.17 11.01
C MET A 17 -3.40 -14.14 9.79
N PRO A 18 -4.65 -14.63 9.86
CA PRO A 18 -5.56 -14.48 8.75
C PRO A 18 -5.52 -13.00 8.40
N ALA A 19 -5.07 -12.69 7.18
CA ALA A 19 -4.93 -11.31 6.75
C ALA A 19 -6.31 -10.69 6.92
N LEU A 20 -6.47 -9.88 7.97
CA LEU A 20 -7.72 -9.20 8.21
C LEU A 20 -7.94 -8.39 6.93
N ALA A 21 -9.02 -8.65 6.20
CA ALA A 21 -9.32 -7.96 4.96
C ALA A 21 -9.71 -6.51 5.32
N LEU A 22 -8.70 -5.71 5.62
CA LEU A 22 -8.86 -4.30 5.97
C LEU A 22 -9.36 -3.59 4.73
N LEU A 23 -10.42 -2.80 4.87
CA LEU A 23 -10.92 -1.98 3.77
C LEU A 23 -10.08 -0.71 3.65
N ALA A 24 -9.82 -0.29 2.41
CA ALA A 24 -9.44 1.07 2.07
C ALA A 24 -10.66 1.90 1.62
N LYS A 25 -11.65 1.27 0.98
CA LYS A 25 -12.91 1.89 0.53
C LYS A 25 -14.10 0.98 0.82
N SER A 26 -15.25 1.60 1.05
CA SER A 26 -16.54 0.94 1.23
C SER A 26 -17.28 0.78 -0.10
N GLU A 27 -17.44 1.81 -0.92
CA GLU A 27 -18.24 1.71 -2.15
C GLU A 27 -17.50 2.23 -3.40
N PRO A 28 -17.12 1.36 -4.36
CA PRO A 28 -17.11 -0.11 -4.25
C PRO A 28 -16.08 -0.59 -3.19
N PRO A 29 -16.28 -1.78 -2.59
CA PRO A 29 -15.34 -2.32 -1.61
C PRO A 29 -13.96 -2.52 -2.23
N GLU A 30 -12.94 -1.98 -1.57
CA GLU A 30 -11.55 -2.13 -1.98
C GLU A 30 -10.71 -2.42 -0.74
N THR A 31 -9.92 -3.48 -0.78
CA THR A 31 -9.04 -3.84 0.34
C THR A 31 -7.82 -2.92 0.41
N LEU A 32 -7.27 -2.74 1.61
CA LEU A 32 -6.17 -1.83 1.88
C LEU A 32 -4.87 -2.25 1.19
N ASP A 33 -4.62 -3.55 1.11
CA ASP A 33 -3.49 -4.12 0.37
C ASP A 33 -3.61 -3.87 -1.14
N HIS A 34 -4.79 -4.13 -1.72
CA HIS A 34 -5.05 -3.85 -3.14
C HIS A 34 -4.89 -2.36 -3.44
N HIS A 35 -5.48 -1.50 -2.62
CA HIS A 35 -5.40 -0.05 -2.77
C HIS A 35 -3.96 0.47 -2.72
N THR A 36 -3.19 -0.01 -1.73
CA THR A 36 -1.78 0.37 -1.57
C THR A 36 -0.95 -0.04 -2.79
N LEU A 37 -1.19 -1.24 -3.34
CA LEU A 37 -0.51 -1.72 -4.54
C LEU A 37 -0.87 -0.86 -5.77
N GLU A 38 -2.12 -0.47 -5.95
CA GLU A 38 -2.54 0.38 -7.06
C GLU A 38 -1.94 1.79 -6.99
N VAL A 39 -1.91 2.39 -5.79
CA VAL A 39 -1.25 3.69 -5.57
C VAL A 39 0.25 3.59 -5.85
N TRP A 40 0.90 2.53 -5.38
CA TRP A 40 2.32 2.27 -5.63
C TRP A 40 2.63 2.15 -7.13
N LYS A 41 1.84 1.39 -7.90
CA LYS A 41 2.00 1.27 -9.36
C LYS A 41 1.87 2.63 -10.06
N ARG A 42 0.87 3.43 -9.67
CA ARG A 42 0.62 4.77 -10.23
C ARG A 42 1.76 5.73 -9.90
N PHE A 43 2.27 5.69 -8.68
CA PHE A 43 3.44 6.47 -8.26
C PHE A 43 4.64 6.20 -9.19
N TRP A 44 5.02 4.93 -9.38
CA TRP A 44 6.16 4.61 -10.25
C TRP A 44 5.92 4.94 -11.72
N ALA A 45 4.69 4.81 -12.21
CA ALA A 45 4.34 5.23 -13.56
C ALA A 45 4.45 6.76 -13.75
N PHE A 46 4.18 7.54 -12.70
CA PHE A 46 4.37 8.98 -12.68
C PHE A 46 5.86 9.34 -12.56
N TRP A 47 6.58 8.74 -11.60
CA TRP A 47 8.00 9.00 -11.34
C TRP A 47 8.88 8.73 -12.56
N ARG A 48 8.65 7.63 -13.28
CA ARG A 48 9.39 7.34 -14.52
C ARG A 48 9.25 8.41 -15.61
N ARG A 49 8.18 9.19 -15.59
CA ARG A 49 7.90 10.23 -16.60
C ARG A 49 8.31 11.63 -16.15
N HIS A 50 8.26 11.91 -14.86
CA HIS A 50 8.38 13.27 -14.31
C HIS A 50 9.33 13.40 -13.12
N GLY A 51 9.92 12.29 -12.67
CA GLY A 51 10.78 12.23 -11.50
C GLY A 51 12.12 12.94 -11.71
N SER A 52 12.80 13.18 -10.59
CA SER A 52 14.16 13.71 -10.55
C SER A 52 15.16 12.57 -10.39
N PRO A 53 16.40 12.66 -10.90
CA PRO A 53 17.46 11.68 -10.62
C PRO A 53 17.91 11.65 -9.15
N THR A 54 17.36 12.49 -8.28
CA THR A 54 17.69 12.52 -6.85
C THR A 54 17.16 11.27 -6.13
N ARG A 55 18.04 10.28 -5.93
CA ARG A 55 17.72 9.00 -5.29
C ARG A 55 17.08 9.12 -3.89
N SER A 56 17.55 10.04 -3.05
CA SER A 56 16.98 10.24 -1.70
C SER A 56 15.54 10.73 -1.74
N LEU A 57 15.18 11.54 -2.75
CA LEU A 57 13.81 12.01 -2.94
C LEU A 57 12.91 10.89 -3.47
N GLU A 58 13.42 10.05 -4.38
CA GLU A 58 12.72 8.86 -4.87
C GLU A 58 12.34 7.91 -3.73
N GLU A 59 13.31 7.54 -2.90
CA GLU A 59 13.11 6.62 -1.78
C GLU A 59 12.11 7.19 -0.77
N ALA A 60 12.23 8.48 -0.42
CA ALA A 60 11.31 9.13 0.51
C ALA A 60 9.87 9.19 -0.03
N LEU A 61 9.69 9.53 -1.31
CA LEU A 61 8.37 9.60 -1.94
C LEU A 61 7.75 8.22 -2.13
N ALA A 62 8.56 7.20 -2.44
CA ALA A 62 8.10 5.83 -2.51
C ALA A 62 7.56 5.38 -1.15
N VAL A 63 8.32 5.56 -0.06
CA VAL A 63 7.86 5.24 1.29
C VAL A 63 6.58 5.99 1.63
N ALA A 64 6.52 7.31 1.37
CA ALA A 64 5.33 8.12 1.62
C ALA A 64 4.10 7.59 0.85
N ALA A 65 4.24 7.23 -0.42
CA ALA A 65 3.16 6.66 -1.22
C ALA A 65 2.69 5.29 -0.68
N PHE A 66 3.61 4.46 -0.20
CA PHE A 66 3.29 3.16 0.36
C PHE A 66 2.52 3.27 1.69
N VAL A 67 2.93 4.18 2.57
CA VAL A 67 2.32 4.31 3.92
C VAL A 67 1.15 5.28 3.98
N HIS A 68 0.82 5.97 2.88
CA HIS A 68 -0.13 7.09 2.89
C HIS A 68 -1.48 6.77 3.53
N ASP A 69 -1.93 5.52 3.41
CA ASP A 69 -3.25 5.08 3.88
C ASP A 69 -3.16 4.04 5.01
N LEU A 70 -1.97 3.78 5.56
CA LEU A 70 -1.75 2.78 6.60
C LEU A 70 -2.59 3.08 7.86
N GLY A 71 -2.91 4.36 8.11
CA GLY A 71 -3.82 4.76 9.17
C GLY A 71 -5.19 4.09 9.10
N LYS A 72 -5.66 3.68 7.92
CA LYS A 72 -6.93 2.94 7.78
C LYS A 72 -6.89 1.55 8.42
N ALA A 73 -5.73 0.98 8.69
CA ALA A 73 -5.63 -0.26 9.46
C ALA A 73 -6.14 -0.11 10.92
N HIS A 74 -6.24 1.12 11.43
CA HIS A 74 -6.70 1.36 12.79
C HIS A 74 -8.22 1.08 12.94
N PRO A 75 -8.68 0.45 14.04
CA PRO A 75 -10.07 0.03 14.22
C PRO A 75 -11.11 1.15 14.05
N HIS A 76 -10.76 2.39 14.40
CA HIS A 76 -11.64 3.56 14.20
C HIS A 76 -12.01 3.75 12.72
N PHE A 77 -11.06 3.60 11.80
CA PHE A 77 -11.33 3.74 10.37
C PHE A 77 -12.06 2.52 9.81
N GLN A 78 -11.67 1.30 10.22
CA GLN A 78 -12.33 0.08 9.79
C GLN A 78 -13.81 0.07 10.17
N LYS A 79 -14.17 0.46 11.40
CA LYS A 79 -15.58 0.58 11.81
C LYS A 79 -16.39 1.49 10.88
N ARG A 80 -15.80 2.63 10.47
CA ARG A 80 -16.48 3.57 9.55
C ARG A 80 -16.64 3.00 8.14
N LEU A 81 -15.63 2.28 7.64
CA LEU A 81 -15.65 1.67 6.32
C LEU A 81 -16.61 0.47 6.24
N THR A 82 -16.79 -0.26 7.34
CA THR A 82 -17.70 -1.41 7.39
C THR A 82 -19.16 -1.01 7.64
N VAL A 83 -19.43 0.04 8.42
CA VAL A 83 -20.81 0.49 8.75
C VAL A 83 -21.48 1.24 7.60
N GLN A 84 -20.72 1.73 6.62
CA GLN A 84 -21.27 2.35 5.41
C GLN A 84 -21.79 1.33 4.36
N HIS A 85 -21.94 0.06 4.75
CA HIS A 85 -22.56 -1.02 3.97
C HIS A 85 -23.90 -1.46 4.57
#